data_AF-A0A9X3ERC9-F1
#
_entry.id   AF-A0A9X3ERC9-F1
#
_cell.length_a   1.000
_cell.length_b   1.000
_cell.length_c   1.000
_cell.angle_alpha   90.00
_cell.angle_beta   90.00
_cell.angle_gamma   90.00
#
_symmetry.space_group_name_H-M   'P 1'
#
loop_
_entity.id
_entity.type
_entity.pdbx_description
1 polymer ?
#
loop_
_entity_poly.entity_id
_entity_poly.type
_entity_poly.pdbx_seq_one_letter_code
_entity_poly.pdbx_strand_id
1 'polypeptide(L)'
;MFVSRRAASLLLSLSFACQGQVGEPTDTAVSQSSSTTTTSGTASTTTTTTTTTAGEGSTVDDGCDAHAIGDWGECAPGNLAGCGWQASGTDGELLCLAPTSGGFNVCGIRNCVDVCDCFAPPATGTAVPVCAAILGSGANGCALYCAGGQVCPDGMECQSGYCYWEG
;
A
#
# COMPACT_ATOMS: atom_id res chain seq x y z
N MET A 1 -20.35 -60.42 5.49
CA MET A 1 -19.60 -60.11 6.73
C MET A 1 -19.90 -58.67 7.10
N PHE A 2 -20.62 -58.47 8.20
CA PHE A 2 -20.88 -57.15 8.79
C PHE A 2 -19.71 -56.74 9.67
N VAL A 3 -19.19 -55.51 9.52
CA VAL A 3 -18.61 -54.76 10.64
C VAL A 3 -18.97 -53.28 10.48
N SER A 4 -19.94 -52.86 11.28
CA SER A 4 -20.23 -51.47 11.62
C SER A 4 -19.20 -50.99 12.66
N ARG A 5 -18.65 -49.78 12.49
CA ARG A 5 -18.03 -49.03 13.60
C ARG A 5 -18.50 -47.57 13.57
N ARG A 6 -19.03 -47.16 14.71
CA ARG A 6 -19.58 -45.86 15.06
C ARG A 6 -18.48 -44.92 15.58
N ALA A 7 -18.82 -43.62 15.56
CA ALA A 7 -18.34 -42.53 16.43
C ALA A 7 -16.91 -42.01 16.14
N ALA A 8 -16.58 -40.73 16.29
CA ALA A 8 -17.21 -39.65 17.04
C ALA A 8 -16.92 -38.29 16.40
N SER A 9 -17.92 -37.41 16.42
CA SER A 9 -17.77 -35.97 16.16
C SER A 9 -16.97 -35.31 17.29
N LEU A 10 -15.96 -34.50 16.94
CA LEU A 10 -15.44 -33.47 17.84
C LEU A 10 -15.63 -32.10 17.18
N LEU A 11 -16.66 -31.40 17.64
CA LEU A 11 -16.82 -29.95 17.46
C LEU A 11 -15.97 -29.27 18.53
N LEU A 12 -14.98 -28.47 18.13
CA LEU A 12 -14.23 -27.62 19.04
C LEU A 12 -14.53 -26.15 18.74
N SER A 13 -15.54 -25.63 19.42
CA SER A 13 -15.93 -24.23 19.44
C SER A 13 -15.02 -23.49 20.43
N LEU A 14 -14.21 -22.55 19.96
CA LEU A 14 -13.49 -21.60 20.83
C LEU A 14 -14.13 -20.21 20.70
N SER A 15 -14.93 -19.87 21.70
CA SER A 15 -15.47 -18.51 21.91
C SER A 15 -14.50 -17.74 22.81
N PHE A 16 -13.81 -16.73 22.28
CA PHE A 16 -13.10 -15.75 23.11
C PHE A 16 -14.00 -14.51 23.29
N ALA A 17 -14.62 -14.42 24.47
CA ALA A 17 -15.21 -13.20 24.98
C ALA A 17 -14.19 -12.54 25.92
N CYS A 18 -13.77 -11.33 25.60
CA CYS A 18 -13.12 -10.43 26.56
C CYS A 18 -14.06 -9.24 26.75
N GLN A 19 -14.76 -9.22 27.88
CA GLN A 19 -15.42 -8.05 28.44
C GLN A 19 -14.58 -7.50 29.58
N GLY A 20 -14.47 -6.17 29.64
CA GLY A 20 -13.94 -5.38 30.76
C GLY A 20 -13.26 -4.12 30.23
N GLN A 21 -13.46 -2.91 30.77
CA GLN A 21 -14.26 -2.45 31.89
C GLN A 21 -14.31 -0.91 31.81
N VAL A 22 -15.44 -0.34 32.22
CA VAL A 22 -15.75 1.09 32.33
C VAL A 22 -14.76 1.89 33.19
N GLY A 23 -14.48 3.13 32.78
CA GLY A 23 -13.75 4.12 33.57
C GLY A 23 -13.79 5.54 32.95
N GLU A 24 -14.83 6.31 33.29
CA GLU A 24 -14.79 7.78 33.44
C GLU A 24 -14.79 8.08 34.96
N PRO A 25 -14.53 9.30 35.49
CA PRO A 25 -14.37 10.62 34.84
C PRO A 25 -13.15 11.43 35.38
N THR A 26 -12.95 12.67 34.90
CA THR A 26 -12.78 13.89 35.74
C THR A 26 -12.34 15.09 34.89
N ASP A 27 -13.22 16.09 34.79
CA ASP A 27 -12.92 17.46 34.37
C ASP A 27 -11.89 18.13 35.30
N THR A 28 -10.92 18.85 34.74
CA THR A 28 -10.36 20.05 35.38
C THR A 28 -9.87 21.00 34.29
N ALA A 29 -10.63 22.06 34.07
CA ALA A 29 -10.17 23.25 33.37
C ALA A 29 -9.33 24.12 34.30
N VAL A 30 -8.15 24.57 33.85
CA VAL A 30 -7.57 25.85 34.29
C VAL A 30 -6.70 26.45 33.19
N SER A 31 -6.89 27.77 33.02
CA SER A 31 -6.36 28.62 31.96
C SER A 31 -4.97 29.20 32.25
N GLN A 32 -4.35 29.69 31.17
CA GLN A 32 -3.51 30.90 31.06
C GLN A 32 -2.01 30.90 31.45
N SER A 33 -1.21 31.01 30.38
CA SER A 33 -0.36 32.16 30.02
C SER A 33 1.09 32.30 30.50
N SER A 34 1.93 32.60 29.47
CA SER A 34 3.12 33.47 29.46
C SER A 34 4.44 32.83 29.94
N SER A 35 5.63 33.07 29.37
CA SER A 35 6.14 33.72 28.15
C SER A 35 7.70 33.59 28.17
N THR A 36 8.38 33.79 27.02
CA THR A 36 9.75 34.40 26.85
C THR A 36 11.01 33.62 27.35
N THR A 37 12.20 33.52 26.71
CA THR A 37 12.86 34.03 25.46
C THR A 37 14.21 33.24 25.23
N THR A 38 14.68 33.13 23.97
CA THR A 38 16.09 33.13 23.41
C THR A 38 17.26 32.37 24.11
N THR A 39 18.22 31.71 23.45
CA THR A 39 19.09 32.17 22.33
C THR A 39 19.91 31.01 21.71
N SER A 40 20.08 31.07 20.40
CA SER A 40 21.11 30.61 19.44
C SER A 40 22.18 29.56 19.80
N GLY A 41 22.32 28.59 18.88
CA GLY A 41 23.54 27.82 18.62
C GLY A 41 23.70 27.58 17.11
N THR A 42 24.61 28.34 16.49
CA THR A 42 25.05 28.27 15.09
C THR A 42 25.89 27.02 14.83
N ALA A 43 25.64 26.31 13.72
CA ALA A 43 26.62 26.00 12.66
C ALA A 43 26.17 24.82 11.78
N SER A 44 26.30 25.04 10.47
CA SER A 44 26.68 24.06 9.43
C SER A 44 25.85 22.76 9.37
N THR A 45 25.05 22.55 8.35
CA THR A 45 25.56 22.25 7.01
C THR A 45 24.41 22.49 6.03
N THR A 46 24.54 23.46 5.13
CA THR A 46 23.70 23.52 3.94
C THR A 46 24.19 22.42 3.01
N THR A 47 23.80 21.19 3.33
CA THR A 47 23.81 20.12 2.35
C THR A 47 22.74 20.50 1.36
N THR A 48 23.13 20.71 0.11
CA THR A 48 22.23 20.69 -1.03
C THR A 48 21.52 19.34 -1.00
N THR A 49 20.39 19.25 -0.29
CA THR A 49 19.46 18.16 -0.48
C THR A 49 18.85 18.44 -1.83
N THR A 50 19.48 17.86 -2.86
CA THR A 50 18.84 17.61 -4.14
C THR A 50 17.51 16.98 -3.79
N THR A 51 16.43 17.75 -3.93
CA THR A 51 15.08 17.24 -3.86
C THR A 51 14.95 16.27 -5.02
N THR A 52 15.31 15.01 -4.79
CA THR A 52 14.82 13.93 -5.63
C THR A 52 13.33 13.93 -5.34
N THR A 53 12.55 14.49 -6.27
CA THR A 53 11.09 14.51 -6.19
C THR A 53 10.63 13.05 -6.12
N ALA A 54 10.49 12.53 -4.90
CA ALA A 54 9.77 11.29 -4.65
C ALA A 54 8.36 11.48 -5.19
N GLY A 55 7.77 10.43 -5.77
CA GLY A 55 6.42 10.50 -6.35
C GLY A 55 5.44 11.09 -5.32
N GLU A 56 4.96 12.30 -5.58
CA GLU A 56 3.96 12.98 -4.73
C GLU A 56 2.61 12.27 -4.93
N GLY A 57 2.42 11.15 -4.22
CA GLY A 57 1.20 10.35 -4.28
C GLY A 57 0.44 10.22 -2.97
N SER A 58 1.09 10.42 -1.82
CA SER A 58 0.48 10.08 -0.52
C SER A 58 0.92 10.99 0.63
N THR A 59 -0.01 11.23 1.56
CA THR A 59 0.25 11.78 2.90
C THR A 59 0.50 10.68 3.93
N VAL A 60 0.57 9.43 3.48
CA VAL A 60 0.78 8.23 4.30
C VAL A 60 2.28 8.01 4.46
N ASP A 61 2.75 8.02 5.71
CA ASP A 61 4.07 7.52 6.07
C ASP A 61 3.99 5.99 6.15
N ASP A 62 4.49 5.31 5.11
CA ASP A 62 4.56 3.85 5.02
C ASP A 62 5.96 3.29 5.32
N GLY A 63 6.86 4.14 5.85
CA GLY A 63 8.21 3.75 6.25
C GLY A 63 9.21 3.62 5.10
N CYS A 64 8.85 4.03 3.88
CA CYS A 64 9.76 4.10 2.75
C CYS A 64 10.46 5.46 2.67
N ASP A 65 11.79 5.47 2.60
CA ASP A 65 12.58 6.70 2.40
C ASP A 65 12.25 7.37 1.06
N ALA A 66 11.95 6.57 0.04
CA ALA A 66 11.45 6.99 -1.25
C ALA A 66 10.70 5.84 -1.94
N HIS A 67 9.68 6.21 -2.72
CA HIS A 67 9.04 5.32 -3.67
C HIS A 67 9.56 5.55 -5.09
N ALA A 68 9.34 4.54 -5.93
CA ALA A 68 9.50 4.68 -7.36
C ALA A 68 8.60 5.80 -7.91
N ILE A 69 9.12 6.57 -8.85
CA ILE A 69 8.42 7.73 -9.40
C ILE A 69 7.51 7.30 -10.56
N GLY A 70 6.21 7.46 -10.35
CA GLY A 70 5.16 7.23 -11.34
C GLY A 70 3.81 7.03 -10.66
N ASP A 71 2.84 6.57 -11.45
CA ASP A 71 1.44 6.53 -11.07
C ASP A 71 0.84 5.14 -11.32
N TRP A 72 -0.14 4.77 -10.50
CA TRP A 72 -1.03 3.62 -10.72
C TRP A 72 -2.06 3.89 -11.83
N GLY A 73 -1.60 4.43 -12.96
CA GLY A 73 -2.45 4.83 -14.08
C GLY A 73 -2.85 3.67 -14.98
N GLU A 74 -3.69 4.00 -15.96
CA GLU A 74 -4.04 3.11 -17.08
C GLU A 74 -2.84 2.94 -18.04
N CYS A 75 -2.80 1.80 -18.71
CA CYS A 75 -1.74 1.48 -19.67
C CYS A 75 -2.22 0.49 -20.73
N ALA A 76 -1.46 0.39 -21.82
CA ALA A 76 -1.67 -0.65 -22.81
C ALA A 76 -0.33 -1.36 -23.13
N PRO A 77 -0.37 -2.61 -23.62
CA PRO A 77 0.83 -3.26 -24.15
C PRO A 77 1.51 -2.38 -25.20
N GLY A 78 2.73 -1.92 -24.91
CA GLY A 78 3.49 -1.02 -25.78
C GLY A 78 3.19 0.47 -25.63
N ASN A 79 2.27 0.87 -24.76
CA ASN A 79 2.02 2.26 -24.40
C ASN A 79 1.92 2.42 -22.87
N LEU A 80 2.99 2.95 -22.28
CA LEU A 80 3.13 3.14 -20.83
C LEU A 80 3.06 4.63 -20.43
N ALA A 81 2.52 5.49 -21.30
CA ALA A 81 2.48 6.93 -21.06
C ALA A 81 1.64 7.32 -19.82
N GLY A 82 0.59 6.56 -19.53
CA GLY A 82 -0.27 6.78 -18.36
C GLY A 82 0.39 6.46 -17.02
N CYS A 83 1.58 5.85 -17.01
CA CYS A 83 2.27 5.48 -15.79
C CYS A 83 3.10 6.59 -15.16
N GLY A 84 3.24 7.76 -15.81
CA GLY A 84 4.03 8.87 -15.27
C GLY A 84 5.50 8.54 -14.95
N TRP A 85 6.03 7.43 -15.50
CA TRP A 85 7.27 6.80 -15.06
C TRP A 85 8.50 7.68 -15.27
N GLN A 86 9.30 7.84 -14.22
CA GLN A 86 10.64 8.39 -14.32
C GLN A 86 11.67 7.32 -13.93
N ALA A 87 12.56 6.99 -14.87
CA ALA A 87 13.51 5.89 -14.73
C ALA A 87 14.53 6.02 -13.58
N SER A 88 14.52 7.13 -12.84
CA SER A 88 15.47 7.42 -11.77
C SER A 88 15.03 6.98 -10.37
N GLY A 89 14.08 6.05 -10.24
CA GLY A 89 13.41 5.75 -8.95
C GLY A 89 13.42 4.32 -8.43
N THR A 90 13.93 3.31 -9.15
CA THR A 90 13.94 1.90 -8.68
C THR A 90 14.90 1.03 -9.53
N ASP A 91 15.22 -0.16 -9.02
CA ASP A 91 15.92 -1.24 -9.75
C ASP A 91 14.97 -2.13 -10.59
N GLY A 92 13.66 -1.96 -10.43
CA GLY A 92 12.62 -2.62 -11.23
C GLY A 92 12.42 -2.04 -12.64
N GLU A 93 11.61 -2.75 -13.44
CA GLU A 93 11.24 -2.32 -14.79
C GLU A 93 9.76 -1.97 -14.87
N LEU A 94 9.40 -0.93 -15.62
CA LEU A 94 8.00 -0.56 -15.82
C LEU A 94 7.26 -1.65 -16.62
N LEU A 95 6.04 -1.97 -16.21
CA LEU A 95 5.18 -2.97 -16.82
C LEU A 95 3.72 -2.48 -16.84
N CYS A 96 2.98 -2.86 -17.89
CA CYS A 96 1.53 -2.81 -17.86
C CYS A 96 0.99 -4.15 -17.34
N LEU A 97 0.51 -4.16 -16.10
CA LEU A 97 -0.07 -5.34 -15.48
C LEU A 97 -1.50 -5.52 -15.97
N ALA A 98 -1.84 -6.71 -16.46
CA ALA A 98 -3.18 -7.06 -16.89
C ALA A 98 -3.52 -8.46 -16.37
N PRO A 99 -4.77 -8.72 -15.93
CA PRO A 99 -5.21 -10.06 -15.57
C PRO A 99 -5.26 -10.96 -16.81
N THR A 100 -5.30 -12.28 -16.61
CA THR A 100 -5.30 -13.28 -17.70
C THR A 100 -6.50 -13.14 -18.64
N SER A 101 -7.59 -12.55 -18.18
CA SER A 101 -8.81 -12.31 -18.96
C SER A 101 -9.46 -11.01 -18.53
N GLY A 102 -10.11 -10.32 -19.48
CA GLY A 102 -10.78 -9.04 -19.28
C GLY A 102 -10.02 -7.87 -19.91
N GLY A 103 -10.72 -6.75 -20.12
CA GLY A 103 -10.11 -5.49 -20.54
C GLY A 103 -9.69 -4.70 -19.32
N PHE A 104 -8.71 -5.18 -18.56
CA PHE A 104 -8.25 -4.51 -17.35
C PHE A 104 -6.75 -4.30 -17.42
N ASN A 105 -6.29 -3.15 -16.94
CA ASN A 105 -4.87 -2.82 -16.94
C ASN A 105 -4.52 -1.87 -15.81
N VAL A 106 -3.25 -1.91 -15.37
CA VAL A 106 -2.69 -0.93 -14.44
C VAL A 106 -1.18 -0.87 -14.61
N CYS A 107 -0.63 0.33 -14.51
CA CYS A 107 0.80 0.53 -14.41
C CYS A 107 1.35 -0.14 -13.15
N GLY A 108 2.46 -0.85 -13.32
CA GLY A 108 3.19 -1.46 -12.21
C GLY A 108 4.66 -1.60 -12.54
N ILE A 109 5.41 -2.10 -11.56
CA ILE A 109 6.85 -2.33 -11.67
C ILE A 109 7.08 -3.83 -11.49
N ARG A 110 7.87 -4.43 -12.38
CA ARG A 110 8.29 -5.83 -12.26
C ARG A 110 9.66 -5.92 -11.59
N ASN A 111 9.91 -7.07 -10.95
CA ASN A 111 11.11 -7.40 -10.19
C ASN A 111 11.36 -6.50 -8.97
N CYS A 112 10.29 -6.02 -8.33
CA CYS A 112 10.43 -5.38 -7.02
C CYS A 112 11.02 -6.38 -6.01
N VAL A 113 11.85 -5.86 -5.10
CA VAL A 113 12.41 -6.59 -3.97
C VAL A 113 11.52 -6.38 -2.75
N ASP A 114 11.07 -5.15 -2.54
CA ASP A 114 10.13 -4.78 -1.47
C ASP A 114 9.09 -3.74 -1.94
N VAL A 115 8.27 -3.26 -1.00
CA VAL A 115 7.17 -2.31 -1.30
C VAL A 115 7.67 -0.90 -1.63
N CYS A 116 8.87 -0.52 -1.18
CA CYS A 116 9.45 0.78 -1.46
C CYS A 116 9.94 0.88 -2.92
N ASP A 117 10.17 -0.26 -3.58
CA ASP A 117 10.39 -0.32 -5.03
C ASP A 117 9.13 -0.03 -5.85
N CYS A 118 7.95 0.00 -5.21
CA CYS A 118 6.69 0.27 -5.89
C CYS A 118 6.40 1.78 -5.94
N PHE A 119 5.41 2.16 -6.76
CA PHE A 119 4.83 3.49 -6.69
C PHE A 119 4.28 3.76 -5.29
N ALA A 120 4.31 5.03 -4.91
CA ALA A 120 3.72 5.49 -3.67
C ALA A 120 2.24 5.06 -3.58
N PRO A 121 1.68 4.87 -2.39
CA PRO A 121 0.26 4.62 -2.25
C PRO A 121 -0.56 5.73 -2.93
N PRO A 122 -1.70 5.40 -3.56
CA PRO A 122 -2.57 6.36 -4.20
C PRO A 122 -3.24 7.28 -3.17
N ALA A 123 -3.54 8.52 -3.56
CA ALA A 123 -4.16 9.51 -2.69
C ALA A 123 -5.58 9.16 -2.23
N THR A 124 -6.27 8.27 -2.97
CA THR A 124 -7.64 7.82 -2.65
C THR A 124 -7.72 6.30 -2.61
N GLY A 125 -8.78 5.80 -1.98
CA GLY A 125 -8.91 4.37 -1.65
C GLY A 125 -8.13 3.99 -0.38
N THR A 126 -8.13 2.69 -0.08
CA THR A 126 -7.39 2.09 1.04
C THR A 126 -6.52 0.90 0.60
N ALA A 127 -6.53 0.56 -0.69
CA ALA A 127 -5.66 -0.46 -1.25
C ALA A 127 -4.21 0.00 -1.18
N VAL A 128 -3.36 -0.83 -0.58
CA VAL A 128 -1.94 -0.51 -0.39
C VAL A 128 -1.09 -1.17 -1.47
N PRO A 129 0.03 -0.54 -1.87
CA PRO A 129 1.03 -1.20 -2.69
C PRO A 129 1.52 -2.49 -2.03
N VAL A 130 1.74 -3.51 -2.86
CA VAL A 130 2.42 -4.75 -2.46
C VAL A 130 3.43 -5.13 -3.51
N CYS A 131 4.57 -5.65 -3.06
CA CYS A 131 5.50 -6.38 -3.91
C CYS A 131 5.25 -7.89 -3.73
N ALA A 132 4.70 -8.54 -4.75
CA ALA A 132 4.28 -9.94 -4.64
C ALA A 132 4.50 -10.72 -5.94
N ALA A 133 4.61 -12.05 -5.83
CA ALA A 133 4.83 -12.96 -6.97
C ALA A 133 3.56 -13.13 -7.85
N ILE A 134 3.19 -12.06 -8.57
CA ILE A 134 1.93 -11.97 -9.35
C ILE A 134 2.13 -12.19 -10.86
N LEU A 135 3.38 -12.27 -11.34
CA LEU A 135 3.69 -12.31 -12.78
C LEU A 135 3.79 -13.73 -13.38
N GLY A 136 3.31 -14.76 -12.67
CA GLY A 136 3.22 -16.15 -13.14
C GLY A 136 4.56 -16.91 -13.29
N SER A 137 5.68 -16.21 -13.43
CA SER A 137 7.05 -16.77 -13.55
C SER A 137 7.79 -16.90 -12.22
N GLY A 138 7.11 -16.63 -11.10
CA GLY A 138 7.75 -16.43 -9.80
C GLY A 138 8.42 -15.06 -9.64
N ALA A 139 8.40 -14.22 -10.68
CA ALA A 139 8.82 -12.83 -10.58
C ALA A 139 7.81 -12.01 -9.77
N ASN A 140 8.34 -11.12 -8.93
CA ASN A 140 7.54 -10.17 -8.20
C ASN A 140 7.06 -9.02 -9.11
N GLY A 141 5.89 -8.50 -8.80
CA GLY A 141 5.34 -7.30 -9.39
C GLY A 141 4.68 -6.43 -8.33
N CYS A 142 4.73 -5.13 -8.56
CA CYS A 142 4.02 -4.12 -7.80
C CYS A 142 2.56 -4.06 -8.24
N ALA A 143 1.65 -4.15 -7.27
CA ALA A 143 0.21 -3.99 -7.49
C ALA A 143 -0.45 -3.37 -6.25
N LEU A 144 -1.67 -2.87 -6.41
CA LEU A 144 -2.51 -2.44 -5.30
C LEU A 144 -3.38 -3.60 -4.83
N TYR A 145 -3.25 -4.00 -3.56
CA TYR A 145 -3.95 -5.15 -3.01
C TYR A 145 -5.32 -4.78 -2.42
N CYS A 146 -6.37 -5.48 -2.87
CA CYS A 146 -7.75 -5.27 -2.42
C CYS A 146 -8.45 -6.55 -1.96
N ALA A 147 -7.82 -7.72 -2.05
CA ALA A 147 -8.43 -8.99 -1.63
C ALA A 147 -8.69 -9.09 -0.11
N GLY A 148 -8.13 -8.18 0.69
CA GLY A 148 -8.42 -8.06 2.12
C GLY A 148 -9.63 -7.18 2.47
N GLY A 149 -10.38 -6.70 1.46
CA GLY A 149 -11.51 -5.79 1.64
C GLY A 149 -11.14 -4.30 1.56
N GLN A 150 -9.91 -3.99 1.12
CA GLN A 150 -9.51 -2.61 0.84
C GLN A 150 -10.25 -2.06 -0.38
N VAL A 151 -10.45 -0.75 -0.38
CA VAL A 151 -11.12 -0.01 -1.45
C VAL A 151 -10.07 0.41 -2.47
N CYS A 152 -10.30 0.09 -3.74
CA CYS A 152 -9.43 0.57 -4.80
C CYS A 152 -9.52 2.09 -4.96
N PRO A 153 -8.48 2.75 -5.50
CA PRO A 153 -8.54 4.17 -5.83
C PRO A 153 -9.72 4.50 -6.73
N ASP A 154 -10.12 5.77 -6.74
CA ASP A 154 -11.28 6.21 -7.51
C ASP A 154 -11.14 5.84 -8.99
N GLY A 155 -12.16 5.18 -9.53
CA GLY A 155 -12.22 4.72 -10.92
C GLY A 155 -11.56 3.35 -11.17
N MET A 156 -10.87 2.77 -10.20
CA MET A 156 -10.32 1.41 -10.29
C MET A 156 -11.27 0.37 -9.70
N GLU A 157 -11.23 -0.84 -10.25
CA GLU A 157 -12.00 -1.99 -9.77
C GLU A 157 -11.09 -3.05 -9.14
N CYS A 158 -11.59 -3.69 -8.07
CA CYS A 158 -10.92 -4.83 -7.47
C CYS A 158 -11.19 -6.09 -8.30
N GLN A 159 -10.21 -6.53 -9.09
CA GLN A 159 -10.28 -7.74 -9.91
C GLN A 159 -9.19 -8.73 -9.50
N SER A 160 -9.56 -9.98 -9.27
CA SER A 160 -8.61 -11.04 -8.86
C SER A 160 -7.71 -10.68 -7.66
N GLY A 161 -8.22 -9.84 -6.74
CA GLY A 161 -7.51 -9.42 -5.54
C GLY A 161 -6.60 -8.19 -5.69
N TYR A 162 -6.57 -7.57 -6.87
CA TYR A 162 -5.80 -6.35 -7.13
C TYR A 162 -6.63 -5.28 -7.84
N CYS A 163 -6.22 -4.01 -7.73
CA CYS A 163 -6.92 -2.91 -8.38
C CYS A 163 -6.46 -2.72 -9.82
N TYR A 164 -7.42 -2.59 -10.74
CA TYR A 164 -7.18 -2.31 -12.16
C TYR A 164 -8.09 -1.22 -12.68
N TRP A 165 -7.67 -0.53 -13.74
CA TRP A 165 -8.56 0.26 -14.58
C TRP A 165 -9.33 -0.64 -15.53
N GLU A 166 -10.60 -0.33 -15.77
CA GLU A 166 -11.35 -0.88 -16.90
C GLU A 166 -10.86 -0.18 -18.18
N GLY A 167 -10.48 -0.96 -19.20
CA GLY A 167 -9.86 -0.50 -20.45
C GLY A 167 -10.65 -0.81 -21.70
#